data_AF-A0A953H656-F1
#
_entry.id   AF-A0A953H656-F1
#
_cell.length_a   1.000
_cell.length_b   1.000
_cell.length_c   1.000
_cell.angle_alpha   90.00
_cell.angle_beta   90.00
_cell.angle_gamma   90.00
#
_symmetry.space_group_name_H-M   'P 1'
#
loop_
_entity.id
_entity.type
_entity.pdbx_description
1 polymer ?
#
loop_
_entity_poly.entity_id
_entity_poly.type
_entity_poly.pdbx_seq_one_letter_code
_entity_poly.pdbx_strand_id
1 'polypeptide(L)'
;MFFFEWKEVLILFIGGMLVTNGSNIINQIIERTSDKEMKRTRTRPLPAGRMGVQEAWIITLISAVAGITILWVYFNALTGILSFISLLLYAFAYTPMKKIHPVATFIGAIPGALPPLIGWAAATGSIFAGTDLVGWTLFMVQFFWQFPHFWAIAWLGYEEYLKAGISMLPSKEGKTSFTGLQCMFYALPLIPVGMLPYFLQVVGKTGSIFAVGFGVFFTLMAINFYLKSDNRSAKKLLYSSFIYLPGVLLSFALDKL
;
A
#
# COMPACT_ATOMS: atom_id res chain seq x y z
N MET A 1 5.28 -3.36 28.69
CA MET A 1 4.65 -4.21 27.67
C MET A 1 3.30 -3.58 27.38
N PHE A 2 3.09 -3.03 26.18
CA PHE A 2 1.78 -2.49 25.80
C PHE A 2 0.83 -3.67 25.59
N PHE A 3 -0.09 -3.89 26.51
CA PHE A 3 -1.16 -4.87 26.32
C PHE A 3 -2.25 -4.18 25.52
N PHE A 4 -2.31 -4.48 24.21
CA PHE A 4 -3.43 -4.07 23.38
C PHE A 4 -4.66 -4.91 23.74
N GLU A 5 -5.78 -4.26 23.99
CA GLU A 5 -7.05 -4.98 24.14
C GLU A 5 -7.63 -5.29 22.75
N TRP A 6 -8.27 -6.46 22.60
CA TRP A 6 -8.97 -6.83 21.36
C TRP A 6 -9.98 -5.77 20.91
N LYS A 7 -10.55 -5.04 21.87
CA LYS A 7 -11.42 -3.89 21.63
C LYS A 7 -10.72 -2.77 20.86
N GLU A 8 -9.49 -2.41 21.25
CA GLU A 8 -8.70 -1.38 20.57
C GLU A 8 -8.36 -1.81 19.14
N VAL A 9 -7.95 -3.07 18.95
CA VAL A 9 -7.71 -3.61 17.59
C VAL A 9 -8.95 -3.51 16.72
N LEU A 10 -10.12 -3.85 17.26
CA LEU A 10 -11.39 -3.75 16.54
C LEU A 10 -11.76 -2.30 16.20
N ILE A 11 -11.58 -1.37 17.14
CA ILE A 11 -11.87 0.06 16.92
C ILE A 11 -10.91 0.65 15.87
N LEU A 12 -9.62 0.32 15.94
CA LEU A 12 -8.61 0.72 14.96
C LEU A 12 -8.99 0.20 13.56
N PHE A 13 -9.40 -1.06 13.48
CA PHE A 13 -9.82 -1.68 12.23
C PHE A 13 -11.07 -1.00 11.64
N ILE A 14 -12.11 -0.76 12.46
CA ILE A 14 -13.34 -0.08 12.02
C ILE A 14 -13.03 1.35 11.55
N GLY A 15 -12.29 2.12 12.35
CA GLY A 15 -11.91 3.49 12.00
C GLY A 15 -11.09 3.53 10.71
N GLY A 16 -10.09 2.65 10.58
CA GLY A 16 -9.27 2.52 9.37
C GLY A 16 -10.09 2.11 8.14
N MET A 17 -10.99 1.12 8.26
CA MET A 17 -11.88 0.70 7.17
C MET A 17 -12.76 1.85 6.68
N LEU A 18 -13.30 2.66 7.58
CA LEU A 18 -14.14 3.81 7.23
C LEU A 18 -13.35 4.88 6.43
N VAL A 19 -12.13 5.17 6.85
CA VAL A 19 -11.23 6.08 6.11
C VAL A 19 -10.86 5.50 4.74
N THR A 20 -10.47 4.22 4.68
CA THR A 20 -10.17 3.53 3.43
C THR A 20 -11.38 3.48 2.50
N ASN A 21 -12.59 3.29 3.03
CA ASN A 21 -13.82 3.32 2.26
C ASN A 21 -14.04 4.70 1.61
N GLY A 22 -13.96 5.79 2.39
CA GLY A 22 -14.05 7.15 1.87
C GLY A 22 -13.06 7.43 0.75
N SER A 23 -11.78 7.09 0.95
CA SER A 23 -10.72 7.21 -0.06
C SER A 23 -11.03 6.44 -1.36
N ASN A 24 -11.54 5.22 -1.25
CA ASN A 24 -11.90 4.39 -2.40
C ASN A 24 -13.14 4.91 -3.15
N ILE A 25 -14.11 5.46 -2.43
CA ILE A 25 -15.29 6.06 -3.07
C ILE A 25 -14.86 7.31 -3.86
N ILE A 26 -14.02 8.18 -3.29
CA ILE A 26 -13.47 9.33 -4.04
C ILE A 26 -12.70 8.86 -5.28
N ASN A 27 -11.90 7.80 -5.15
CA ASN A 27 -11.21 7.22 -6.29
C ASN A 27 -12.19 6.82 -7.41
N GLN A 28 -13.30 6.16 -7.08
CA GLN A 28 -14.33 5.81 -8.05
C GLN A 28 -15.08 7.03 -8.62
N ILE A 29 -15.28 8.09 -7.84
CA ILE A 29 -15.88 9.34 -8.31
C ILE A 29 -15.01 10.00 -9.39
N ILE A 30 -13.70 10.06 -9.15
CA ILE A 30 -12.72 10.68 -10.06
C ILE A 30 -12.48 9.80 -11.30
N GLU A 31 -12.41 8.48 -11.13
CA GLU A 31 -12.13 7.54 -12.22
C GLU A 31 -13.38 7.05 -12.96
N ARG A 32 -14.57 7.55 -12.63
CA ARG A 32 -15.86 7.06 -13.17
C ARG A 32 -15.93 6.92 -14.69
N THR A 33 -15.22 7.78 -15.43
CA THR A 33 -15.18 7.76 -16.90
C THR A 33 -14.20 6.72 -17.42
N SER A 34 -12.96 6.74 -16.91
CA SER A 34 -11.92 5.77 -17.28
C SER A 34 -12.28 4.34 -16.88
N ASP A 35 -13.00 4.18 -15.76
CA ASP A 35 -13.43 2.86 -15.29
C ASP A 35 -14.41 2.18 -16.26
N LYS A 36 -15.14 2.92 -17.10
CA LYS A 36 -16.02 2.33 -18.12
C LYS A 36 -15.25 1.56 -19.19
N GLU A 37 -14.00 1.96 -19.44
CA GLU A 37 -13.15 1.39 -20.48
C GLU A 37 -12.40 0.12 -20.03
N MET A 38 -12.41 -0.19 -18.73
CA MET A 38 -11.66 -1.30 -18.14
C MET A 38 -12.58 -2.45 -17.75
N LYS A 39 -12.27 -3.69 -18.18
CA LYS A 39 -13.12 -4.86 -17.88
C LYS A 39 -13.32 -5.08 -16.39
N ARG A 40 -12.27 -4.84 -15.60
CA ARG A 40 -12.25 -5.02 -14.15
C ARG A 40 -13.12 -4.01 -13.39
N THR A 41 -13.25 -2.78 -13.89
CA THR A 41 -13.86 -1.67 -13.13
C THR A 41 -15.15 -1.12 -13.73
N ARG A 42 -15.51 -1.50 -14.97
CA ARG A 42 -16.77 -1.10 -15.64
C ARG A 42 -18.04 -1.47 -14.89
N THR A 43 -17.99 -2.48 -14.01
CA THR A 43 -19.12 -2.94 -13.20
C THR A 43 -19.21 -2.26 -11.84
N ARG A 44 -18.28 -1.36 -11.49
CA ARG A 44 -18.34 -0.57 -10.25
C ARG A 44 -19.62 0.28 -10.21
N PRO A 45 -20.14 0.63 -9.02
CA PRO A 45 -21.43 1.32 -8.87
C PRO A 45 -21.58 2.58 -9.72
N LEU A 46 -20.58 3.47 -9.74
CA LEU A 46 -20.61 4.75 -10.45
C LEU A 46 -20.51 4.60 -11.99
N PRO A 47 -19.53 3.85 -12.55
CA PRO A 47 -19.48 3.57 -13.99
C PRO A 47 -20.73 2.87 -14.54
N ALA A 48 -21.32 1.97 -13.75
CA ALA A 48 -22.51 1.20 -14.11
C ALA A 48 -23.84 1.95 -13.89
N GLY A 49 -23.80 3.19 -13.36
CA GLY A 49 -25.00 4.00 -13.10
C GLY A 49 -25.89 3.48 -11.96
N ARG A 50 -25.39 2.59 -11.10
CA ARG A 50 -26.12 2.02 -9.95
C ARG A 50 -26.13 2.93 -8.72
N MET A 51 -25.34 4.01 -8.74
CA MET A 51 -25.19 4.97 -7.65
C MET A 51 -24.97 6.37 -8.24
N GLY A 52 -25.60 7.38 -7.64
CA GLY A 52 -25.41 8.77 -8.05
C GLY A 52 -24.08 9.35 -7.55
N VAL A 53 -23.51 10.34 -8.25
CA VAL A 53 -22.28 11.03 -7.79
C VAL A 53 -22.50 11.75 -6.47
N GLN A 54 -23.67 12.39 -6.29
CA GLN A 54 -24.02 13.07 -5.03
C GLN A 54 -24.14 12.08 -3.87
N GLU A 55 -24.80 10.95 -4.10
CA GLU A 55 -24.91 9.85 -3.12
C GLU A 55 -23.52 9.34 -2.71
N ALA A 56 -22.63 9.11 -3.67
CA ALA A 56 -21.25 8.69 -3.40
C ALA A 56 -20.47 9.71 -2.55
N TRP A 57 -20.65 11.02 -2.80
CA TRP A 57 -20.04 12.07 -1.98
C TRP A 57 -20.59 12.09 -0.54
N ILE A 58 -21.89 11.89 -0.36
CA ILE A 58 -22.51 11.81 0.97
C ILE A 58 -21.93 10.63 1.76
N ILE A 59 -21.87 9.44 1.15
CA ILE A 59 -21.29 8.24 1.78
C ILE A 59 -19.81 8.46 2.10
N THR A 60 -19.07 9.09 1.20
CA THR A 60 -17.67 9.48 1.42
C THR A 60 -17.54 10.37 2.65
N LEU A 61 -18.33 11.44 2.74
CA LEU A 61 -18.24 12.40 3.85
C LEU A 61 -18.54 11.72 5.18
N ILE A 62 -19.63 10.95 5.25
CA ILE A 62 -20.03 10.23 6.47
C ILE A 62 -18.94 9.24 6.89
N SER A 63 -18.47 8.39 5.96
CA SER A 63 -17.46 7.38 6.29
C SER A 63 -16.11 7.99 6.66
N ALA A 64 -15.61 8.96 5.89
CA ALA A 64 -14.33 9.60 6.16
C ALA A 64 -14.33 10.35 7.50
N VAL A 65 -15.36 11.17 7.76
CA VAL A 65 -15.47 11.93 9.02
C VAL A 65 -15.63 10.99 10.21
N ALA A 66 -16.48 9.97 10.11
CA ALA A 66 -16.65 9.00 11.18
C ALA A 66 -15.35 8.24 11.47
N GLY A 67 -14.68 7.73 10.42
CA GLY A 67 -13.42 7.00 10.56
C GLY A 67 -12.30 7.83 11.19
N ILE A 68 -12.08 9.06 10.70
CA ILE A 68 -11.07 9.97 11.26
C ILE A 68 -11.41 10.34 12.70
N THR A 69 -12.67 10.62 13.00
CA THR A 69 -13.11 10.99 14.36
C THR A 69 -12.90 9.83 15.33
N ILE A 70 -13.25 8.60 14.94
CA ILE A 70 -12.99 7.40 15.75
C ILE A 70 -11.50 7.30 16.05
N LEU A 71 -10.64 7.40 15.04
CA LEU A 71 -9.20 7.27 15.21
C LEU A 71 -8.60 8.40 16.06
N TRP A 72 -9.10 9.62 15.91
CA TRP A 72 -8.68 10.78 16.68
C TRP A 72 -9.03 10.66 18.16
N VAL A 73 -10.30 10.34 18.44
CA VAL A 73 -10.87 10.38 19.81
C VAL A 73 -10.46 9.16 20.62
N TYR A 74 -10.45 7.96 20.01
CA TYR A 74 -10.15 6.73 20.75
C TYR A 74 -8.66 6.46 20.92
N PHE A 75 -7.79 6.95 20.01
CA PHE A 75 -6.35 6.73 20.11
C PHE A 75 -5.61 8.02 20.43
N ASN A 76 -5.53 8.93 19.46
CA ASN A 76 -4.88 10.24 19.62
C ASN A 76 -5.01 11.09 18.36
N ALA A 77 -4.76 12.39 18.51
CA ALA A 77 -4.75 13.35 17.41
C ALA A 77 -3.81 12.95 16.25
N LEU A 78 -2.63 12.41 16.56
CA LEU A 78 -1.66 12.00 15.54
C LEU A 78 -2.22 10.92 14.61
N THR A 79 -2.89 9.91 15.17
CA THR A 79 -3.54 8.83 14.42
C THR A 79 -4.63 9.38 13.49
N GLY A 80 -5.44 10.31 13.99
CA GLY A 80 -6.45 11.01 13.18
C GLY A 80 -5.84 11.84 12.05
N ILE A 81 -4.81 12.63 12.34
CA ILE A 81 -4.09 13.46 11.36
C ILE A 81 -3.46 12.61 10.26
N LEU A 82 -2.73 11.55 10.61
CA LEU A 82 -2.11 10.65 9.63
C LEU A 82 -3.16 9.98 8.73
N SER A 83 -4.30 9.60 9.31
CA SER A 83 -5.41 9.01 8.55
C SER A 83 -6.05 10.01 7.58
N PHE A 84 -6.22 11.26 8.02
CA PHE A 84 -6.71 12.34 7.15
C PHE A 84 -5.71 12.65 6.01
N ILE A 85 -4.41 12.74 6.31
CA ILE A 85 -3.36 12.93 5.30
C ILE A 85 -3.34 11.76 4.31
N SER A 86 -3.45 10.52 4.79
CA SER A 86 -3.52 9.33 3.94
C SER A 86 -4.69 9.41 2.95
N LEU A 87 -5.88 9.78 3.45
CA LEU A 87 -7.05 10.00 2.62
C LEU A 87 -6.81 11.08 1.57
N LEU A 88 -6.29 12.24 1.95
CA LEU A 88 -6.05 13.34 1.03
C LEU A 88 -5.04 12.97 -0.06
N LEU A 89 -3.93 12.35 0.33
CA LEU A 89 -2.90 11.91 -0.62
C LEU A 89 -3.45 10.86 -1.60
N TYR A 90 -4.22 9.89 -1.13
CA TYR A 90 -4.79 8.87 -2.01
C TYR A 90 -5.84 9.45 -2.97
N ALA A 91 -6.78 10.23 -2.41
CA ALA A 91 -7.94 10.72 -3.12
C ALA A 91 -7.60 11.85 -4.08
N PHE A 92 -6.81 12.84 -3.65
CA PHE A 92 -6.63 14.10 -4.38
C PHE A 92 -5.24 14.26 -5.01
N ALA A 93 -4.22 13.54 -4.53
CA ALA A 93 -2.90 13.56 -5.18
C ALA A 93 -2.71 12.35 -6.11
N TYR A 94 -2.76 11.14 -5.55
CA TYR A 94 -2.53 9.89 -6.30
C TYR A 94 -3.56 9.66 -7.41
N THR A 95 -4.85 9.68 -7.09
CA THR A 95 -5.88 9.28 -8.05
C THR A 95 -5.88 10.14 -9.32
N PRO A 96 -5.87 11.48 -9.26
CA PRO A 96 -5.78 12.30 -10.46
C PRO A 96 -4.47 12.11 -11.23
N MET A 97 -3.35 11.95 -10.50
CA MET A 97 -2.02 11.83 -11.10
C MET A 97 -1.87 10.59 -11.98
N LYS A 98 -2.63 9.51 -11.74
CA LYS A 98 -2.60 8.27 -12.54
C LYS A 98 -2.82 8.49 -14.04
N LYS A 99 -3.54 9.55 -14.41
CA LYS A 99 -3.80 9.92 -15.81
C LYS A 99 -2.76 10.88 -16.40
N ILE A 100 -1.90 11.45 -15.54
CA ILE A 100 -0.99 12.53 -15.91
C ILE A 100 0.44 12.00 -16.02
N HIS A 101 0.94 11.31 -14.98
CA HIS A 101 2.36 10.94 -14.93
C HIS A 101 2.61 9.63 -14.15
N PRO A 102 3.57 8.78 -14.57
CA PRO A 102 3.97 7.56 -13.87
C PRO A 102 4.38 7.73 -12.40
N VAL A 103 4.72 8.96 -11.99
CA VAL A 103 5.00 9.32 -10.58
C VAL A 103 3.81 9.07 -9.66
N ALA A 104 2.59 8.93 -10.22
CA ALA A 104 1.41 8.54 -9.47
C ALA A 104 1.67 7.31 -8.59
N THR A 105 2.35 6.28 -9.10
CA THR A 105 2.65 5.07 -8.32
C THR A 105 3.49 5.40 -7.08
N PHE A 106 4.44 6.33 -7.17
CA PHE A 106 5.24 6.79 -6.04
C PHE A 106 4.40 7.63 -5.06
N ILE A 107 3.57 8.54 -5.55
CA ILE A 107 2.69 9.35 -4.69
C ILE A 107 1.69 8.44 -3.95
N GLY A 108 1.11 7.46 -4.63
CA GLY A 108 0.20 6.47 -4.07
C GLY A 108 0.87 5.50 -3.11
N ALA A 109 2.19 5.30 -3.24
CA ALA A 109 2.95 4.45 -2.34
C ALA A 109 2.98 4.99 -0.90
N ILE A 110 2.92 6.32 -0.72
CA ILE A 110 2.90 6.95 0.60
C ILE A 110 1.62 6.59 1.38
N PRO A 111 0.39 6.91 0.92
CA PRO A 111 -0.82 6.53 1.62
C PRO A 111 -1.02 5.01 1.69
N GLY A 112 -0.48 4.25 0.72
CA GLY A 112 -0.44 2.79 0.78
C GLY A 112 0.44 2.23 1.90
N ALA A 113 1.48 2.96 2.31
CA ALA A 113 2.41 2.59 3.37
C ALA A 113 2.08 3.17 4.75
N LEU A 114 1.18 4.16 4.82
CA LEU A 114 0.75 4.75 6.08
C LEU A 114 -0.02 3.81 7.04
N PRO A 115 -0.79 2.79 6.63
CA PRO A 115 -1.62 2.04 7.57
C PRO A 115 -0.84 1.37 8.72
N PRO A 116 0.32 0.70 8.50
CA PRO A 116 1.14 0.20 9.61
C PRO A 116 1.67 1.32 10.53
N LEU A 117 2.03 2.49 9.98
CA LEU A 117 2.49 3.64 10.77
C LEU A 117 1.36 4.28 11.57
N ILE A 118 0.14 4.32 11.03
CA ILE A 118 -1.07 4.75 11.75
C ILE A 118 -1.34 3.80 12.91
N GLY A 119 -1.23 2.48 12.70
CA GLY A 119 -1.33 1.50 13.78
C GLY A 119 -0.26 1.67 14.86
N TRP A 120 0.98 2.00 14.46
CA TRP A 120 2.04 2.34 15.39
C TRP A 120 1.72 3.60 16.20
N ALA A 121 1.31 4.69 15.54
CA ALA A 121 0.92 5.94 16.19
C ALA A 121 -0.27 5.76 17.14
N ALA A 122 -1.21 4.86 16.81
CA ALA A 122 -2.32 4.49 17.68
C ALA A 122 -1.84 3.84 18.98
N ALA A 123 -0.80 3.01 18.89
CA ALA A 123 -0.20 2.30 20.03
C ALA A 123 0.68 3.19 20.91
N THR A 124 1.47 4.08 20.31
CA THR A 124 2.54 4.80 21.02
C THR A 124 2.25 6.27 21.25
N GLY A 125 1.30 6.86 20.50
CA GLY A 125 1.06 8.30 20.50
C GLY A 125 2.17 9.13 19.85
N SER A 126 3.17 8.51 19.22
CA SER A 126 4.34 9.17 18.63
C SER A 126 4.86 8.44 17.39
N ILE A 127 5.51 9.19 16.49
CA ILE A 127 6.25 8.64 15.34
C ILE A 127 7.68 9.18 15.20
N PHE A 128 8.12 10.05 16.11
CA PHE A 128 9.44 10.72 16.04
C PHE A 128 10.31 10.50 17.29
N ALA A 129 9.87 9.68 18.24
CA ALA A 129 10.69 9.25 19.36
C ALA A 129 11.64 8.12 18.94
N GLY A 130 12.71 7.89 19.71
CA GLY A 130 13.76 6.92 19.36
C GLY A 130 13.26 5.48 19.11
N THR A 131 12.19 5.06 19.82
CA THR A 131 11.59 3.72 19.64
C THR A 131 10.65 3.62 18.42
N ASP A 132 10.28 4.75 17.81
CA ASP A 132 9.30 4.79 16.72
C ASP A 132 9.85 4.35 15.36
N LEU A 133 11.16 4.10 15.27
CA LEU A 133 11.80 3.59 14.06
C LEU A 133 11.21 2.23 13.62
N VAL A 134 10.59 1.48 14.54
CA VAL A 134 9.86 0.26 14.22
C VAL A 134 8.63 0.56 13.35
N GLY A 135 7.84 1.58 13.71
CA GLY A 135 6.70 2.02 12.90
C GLY A 135 7.13 2.45 11.51
N TRP A 136 8.24 3.19 11.42
CA TRP A 136 8.85 3.56 10.13
C TRP A 136 9.42 2.37 9.36
N THR A 137 9.90 1.33 10.05
CA THR A 137 10.33 0.09 9.41
C THR A 137 9.16 -0.62 8.74
N LEU A 138 8.01 -0.73 9.43
CA LEU A 138 6.79 -1.29 8.84
C LEU A 138 6.29 -0.44 7.66
N PHE A 139 6.35 0.88 7.78
CA PHE A 139 6.11 1.80 6.66
C PHE A 139 7.04 1.49 5.49
N MET A 140 8.36 1.37 5.72
CA MET A 140 9.34 1.10 4.66
C MET A 140 9.11 -0.26 3.98
N VAL A 141 8.79 -1.31 4.74
CA VAL A 141 8.43 -2.62 4.17
C VAL A 141 7.26 -2.45 3.19
N GLN A 142 6.17 -1.82 3.64
CA GLN A 142 5.00 -1.59 2.80
C GLN A 142 5.31 -0.66 1.61
N PHE A 143 6.11 0.37 1.86
CA PHE A 143 6.49 1.38 0.88
C PHE A 143 7.25 0.77 -0.30
N PHE A 144 8.33 0.05 -0.03
CA PHE A 144 9.18 -0.54 -1.06
C PHE A 144 8.53 -1.75 -1.74
N TRP A 145 7.86 -2.62 -0.98
CA TRP A 145 7.23 -3.84 -1.49
C TRP A 145 6.19 -3.59 -2.58
N GLN A 146 5.42 -2.51 -2.44
CA GLN A 146 4.29 -2.28 -3.35
C GLN A 146 4.74 -1.88 -4.76
N PHE A 147 5.97 -1.38 -4.97
CA PHE A 147 6.44 -0.98 -6.30
C PHE A 147 6.58 -2.20 -7.24
N PRO A 148 7.37 -3.25 -6.91
CA PRO A 148 7.41 -4.46 -7.73
C PRO A 148 6.02 -5.10 -7.90
N HIS A 149 5.20 -5.07 -6.85
CA HIS A 149 3.83 -5.59 -6.88
C HIS A 149 2.94 -4.85 -7.90
N PHE A 150 2.83 -3.52 -7.77
CA PHE A 150 1.98 -2.69 -8.62
C PHE A 150 2.49 -2.63 -10.06
N TRP A 151 3.81 -2.61 -10.27
CA TRP A 151 4.35 -2.64 -11.63
C TRP A 151 4.18 -4.00 -12.30
N ALA A 152 4.20 -5.11 -11.56
CA ALA A 152 3.82 -6.40 -12.12
C ALA A 152 2.33 -6.42 -12.56
N ILE A 153 1.42 -5.81 -11.78
CA ILE A 153 0.01 -5.63 -12.17
C ILE A 153 -0.11 -4.72 -13.40
N ALA A 154 0.57 -3.58 -13.40
CA ALA A 154 0.58 -2.63 -14.51
C ALA A 154 1.12 -3.26 -15.80
N TRP A 155 2.14 -4.11 -15.68
CA TRP A 155 2.66 -4.90 -16.80
C TRP A 155 1.61 -5.86 -17.34
N LEU A 156 0.99 -6.68 -16.48
CA LEU A 156 0.00 -7.66 -16.92
C LEU A 156 -1.26 -7.00 -17.49
N GLY A 157 -1.68 -5.85 -16.96
CA GLY A 157 -2.86 -5.08 -17.38
C GLY A 157 -2.57 -3.94 -18.37
N TYR A 158 -1.37 -3.86 -18.95
CA TYR A 158 -0.91 -2.69 -19.72
C TYR A 158 -1.91 -2.23 -20.79
N GLU A 159 -2.43 -3.15 -21.60
CA GLU A 159 -3.37 -2.82 -22.70
C GLU A 159 -4.68 -2.22 -22.19
N GLU A 160 -5.18 -2.67 -21.03
CA GLU A 160 -6.41 -2.12 -20.45
C GLU A 160 -6.16 -0.74 -19.84
N TYR A 161 -5.00 -0.53 -19.20
CA TYR A 161 -4.63 0.78 -18.69
C TYR A 161 -4.44 1.78 -19.83
N LEU A 162 -3.80 1.38 -20.92
CA LEU A 162 -3.59 2.23 -22.09
C LEU A 162 -4.92 2.68 -22.71
N LYS A 163 -5.88 1.75 -22.86
CA LYS A 163 -7.24 2.06 -23.33
C LYS A 163 -7.98 3.05 -22.44
N ALA A 164 -7.76 2.99 -21.13
CA ALA A 164 -8.36 3.89 -20.15
C ALA A 164 -7.62 5.23 -19.99
N GLY A 165 -6.54 5.47 -20.76
CA GLY A 165 -5.71 6.66 -20.65
C GLY A 165 -4.90 6.72 -19.34
N ILE A 166 -4.58 5.57 -18.75
CA ILE A 166 -3.84 5.45 -17.49
C ILE A 166 -2.43 4.93 -17.80
N SER A 167 -1.41 5.59 -17.25
CA SER A 167 -0.01 5.16 -17.37
C SER A 167 0.59 4.89 -15.99
N MET A 168 0.71 3.60 -15.64
CA MET A 168 1.25 3.17 -14.34
C MET A 168 2.65 2.56 -14.40
N LEU A 169 3.12 2.19 -15.60
CA LEU A 169 4.49 1.70 -15.79
C LEU A 169 5.50 2.84 -15.63
N PRO A 170 6.70 2.57 -15.10
CA PRO A 170 7.72 3.60 -14.90
C PRO A 170 8.35 4.10 -16.21
N SER A 171 8.08 3.42 -17.34
CA SER A 171 8.55 3.83 -18.67
C SER A 171 7.42 4.38 -19.52
N LYS A 172 7.69 5.50 -20.22
CA LYS A 172 6.77 6.07 -21.23
C LYS A 172 6.68 5.21 -22.49
N GLU A 173 7.68 4.37 -22.75
CA GLU A 173 7.73 3.43 -23.88
C GLU A 173 6.90 2.15 -23.62
N GLY A 174 6.25 2.06 -22.46
CA GLY A 174 5.43 0.92 -22.08
C GLY A 174 6.25 -0.23 -21.51
N LYS A 175 6.06 -1.44 -22.05
CA LYS A 175 6.66 -2.68 -21.53
C LYS A 175 8.13 -2.80 -21.92
N THR A 176 9.00 -2.29 -21.05
CA THR A 176 10.46 -2.36 -21.23
C THR A 176 11.13 -3.02 -20.03
N SER A 177 12.33 -3.57 -20.24
CA SER A 177 13.14 -4.16 -19.16
C SER A 177 13.45 -3.17 -18.04
N PHE A 178 13.38 -1.87 -18.32
CA PHE A 178 13.44 -0.81 -17.30
C PHE A 178 12.42 -1.00 -16.17
N THR A 179 11.22 -1.54 -16.46
CA THR A 179 10.24 -1.85 -15.39
C THR A 179 10.78 -2.90 -14.44
N GLY A 180 11.39 -3.97 -14.97
CA GLY A 180 12.01 -5.01 -14.15
C GLY A 180 13.23 -4.50 -13.38
N LEU A 181 14.02 -3.61 -13.99
CA LEU A 181 15.14 -2.94 -13.32
C LEU A 181 14.67 -2.13 -12.11
N GLN A 182 13.61 -1.34 -12.29
CA GLN A 182 12.99 -0.60 -11.19
C GLN A 182 12.43 -1.55 -10.13
N CYS A 183 11.74 -2.63 -10.51
CA CYS A 183 11.29 -3.64 -9.54
C CYS A 183 12.45 -4.21 -8.70
N MET A 184 13.61 -4.49 -9.33
CA MET A 184 14.79 -4.96 -8.62
C MET A 184 15.32 -3.91 -7.63
N PHE A 185 15.46 -2.65 -8.07
CA PHE A 185 15.93 -1.57 -7.20
C PHE A 185 15.02 -1.29 -6.00
N TYR A 186 13.71 -1.42 -6.16
CA TYR A 186 12.76 -1.26 -5.05
C TYR A 186 12.64 -2.53 -4.19
N ALA A 187 12.99 -3.71 -4.70
CA ALA A 187 13.03 -4.93 -3.89
C ALA A 187 14.29 -5.03 -3.02
N LEU A 188 15.44 -4.54 -3.49
CA LEU A 188 16.72 -4.63 -2.76
C LEU A 188 16.68 -4.03 -1.34
N PRO A 189 16.11 -2.83 -1.09
CA PRO A 189 16.02 -2.24 0.25
C PRO A 189 15.24 -3.10 1.26
N LEU A 190 14.37 -4.00 0.80
CA LEU A 190 13.59 -4.86 1.70
C LEU A 190 14.46 -5.83 2.50
N ILE A 191 15.68 -6.14 2.02
CA ILE A 191 16.64 -6.98 2.74
C ILE A 191 17.17 -6.27 3.99
N PRO A 192 17.85 -5.09 3.90
CA PRO A 192 18.30 -4.38 5.09
C PRO A 192 17.12 -3.88 5.95
N VAL A 193 16.01 -3.45 5.35
CA VAL A 193 14.81 -3.04 6.10
C VAL A 193 14.25 -4.20 6.92
N GLY A 194 14.29 -5.43 6.39
CA GLY A 194 13.90 -6.64 7.12
C GLY A 194 14.75 -6.93 8.36
N MET A 195 15.97 -6.41 8.43
CA MET A 195 16.88 -6.57 9.59
C MET A 195 16.72 -5.47 10.64
N LEU A 196 16.13 -4.32 10.30
CA LEU A 196 16.02 -3.17 11.21
C LEU A 196 15.35 -3.53 12.56
N PRO A 197 14.27 -4.34 12.62
CA PRO A 197 13.63 -4.66 13.90
C PRO A 197 14.53 -5.43 14.87
N TYR A 198 15.52 -6.20 14.37
CA TYR A 198 16.53 -6.85 15.20
C TYR A 198 17.49 -5.85 15.83
N PHE A 199 18.00 -4.90 15.05
CA PHE A 199 18.89 -3.86 15.58
C PHE A 199 18.18 -2.92 16.55
N LEU A 200 16.87 -2.78 16.40
CA LEU A 200 16.00 -2.08 17.34
C LEU A 200 15.59 -2.91 18.56
N GLN A 201 16.08 -4.16 18.66
CA GLN A 201 15.79 -5.09 19.77
C GLN A 201 14.30 -5.37 19.97
N VAL A 202 13.51 -5.30 18.89
CA VAL A 202 12.05 -5.52 18.92
C VAL A 202 11.66 -6.91 18.41
N VAL A 203 12.50 -7.49 17.56
CA VAL A 203 12.36 -8.85 17.03
C VAL A 203 13.66 -9.59 17.32
N GLY A 204 13.56 -10.88 17.64
CA GLY A 204 14.72 -11.73 17.82
C GLY A 204 15.48 -12.00 16.51
N LYS A 205 16.52 -12.84 16.66
CA LYS A 205 17.38 -13.23 15.54
C LYS A 205 16.62 -14.09 14.53
N THR A 206 15.74 -14.98 15.00
CA THR A 206 15.04 -15.96 14.17
C THR A 206 14.08 -15.29 13.20
N GLY A 207 13.21 -14.40 13.70
CA GLY A 207 12.26 -13.66 12.87
C GLY A 207 12.95 -12.81 11.81
N SER A 208 14.10 -12.23 12.16
CA SER A 208 14.87 -11.38 11.23
C SER A 208 15.58 -12.18 10.14
N ILE A 209 16.07 -13.40 10.44
CA ILE A 209 16.60 -14.32 9.43
C ILE A 209 15.52 -14.68 8.41
N PHE A 210 14.31 -15.01 8.87
CA PHE A 210 13.20 -15.31 7.97
C PHE A 210 12.79 -14.09 7.12
N ALA A 211 12.72 -12.90 7.74
CA ALA A 211 12.40 -11.66 7.01
C ALA A 211 13.42 -11.37 5.89
N VAL A 212 14.71 -11.53 6.18
CA VAL A 212 15.80 -11.44 5.17
C VAL A 212 15.64 -12.50 4.09
N GLY A 213 15.35 -13.75 4.46
CA GLY A 213 15.11 -14.84 3.51
C GLY A 213 13.99 -14.52 2.52
N PHE A 214 12.86 -14.00 3.02
CA PHE A 214 11.77 -13.52 2.16
C PHE A 214 12.22 -12.36 1.27
N GLY A 215 12.98 -11.39 1.80
CA GLY A 215 13.53 -10.27 1.02
C GLY A 215 14.45 -10.70 -0.12
N VAL A 216 15.34 -11.65 0.14
CA VAL A 216 16.21 -12.25 -0.89
C VAL A 216 15.38 -12.97 -1.94
N PHE A 217 14.44 -13.82 -1.53
CA PHE A 217 13.54 -14.52 -2.45
C PHE A 217 12.78 -13.55 -3.36
N PHE A 218 12.20 -12.50 -2.79
CA PHE A 218 11.45 -11.51 -3.56
C PHE A 218 12.34 -10.73 -4.53
N THR A 219 13.54 -10.35 -4.09
CA THR A 219 14.54 -9.69 -4.95
C THR A 219 14.97 -10.59 -6.11
N LEU A 220 15.19 -11.89 -5.88
CA LEU A 220 15.51 -12.84 -6.95
C LEU A 220 14.38 -12.94 -7.99
N MET A 221 13.12 -12.86 -7.56
CA MET A 221 11.99 -12.81 -8.51
C MET A 221 11.95 -11.51 -9.30
N ALA A 222 12.33 -10.39 -8.69
CA ALA A 222 12.45 -9.10 -9.40
C ALA A 222 13.61 -9.13 -10.42
N ILE A 223 14.75 -9.75 -10.07
CA ILE A 223 15.86 -10.00 -11.01
C ILE A 223 15.41 -10.90 -12.16
N ASN A 224 14.66 -11.97 -11.87
CA ASN A 224 14.11 -12.84 -12.92
C ASN A 224 13.21 -12.07 -13.89
N PHE A 225 12.37 -11.16 -13.36
CA PHE A 225 11.54 -10.30 -14.19
C PHE A 225 12.35 -9.28 -14.99
N TYR A 226 13.40 -8.69 -14.44
CA TYR A 226 14.33 -7.84 -15.19
C TYR A 226 14.95 -8.59 -16.39
N LEU A 227 15.50 -9.78 -16.14
CA LEU A 227 16.20 -10.56 -17.17
C LEU A 227 15.28 -11.11 -18.26
N LYS A 228 14.03 -11.44 -17.94
CA LYS A 228 13.08 -12.05 -18.88
C LYS A 228 12.12 -11.05 -19.52
N SER A 229 11.68 -10.04 -18.76
CA SER A 229 10.79 -8.98 -19.22
C SER A 229 9.57 -9.50 -19.99
N ASP A 230 8.91 -10.52 -19.45
CA ASP A 230 7.75 -11.16 -20.07
C ASP A 230 6.58 -11.30 -19.08
N ASN A 231 5.39 -11.63 -19.58
CA ASN A 231 4.20 -11.78 -18.73
C ASN A 231 4.34 -12.93 -17.71
N ARG A 232 5.15 -13.96 -18.00
CA ARG A 232 5.31 -15.12 -17.10
C ARG A 232 6.12 -14.76 -15.87
N SER A 233 7.23 -14.05 -16.08
CA SER A 233 8.10 -13.53 -15.02
C SER A 233 7.43 -12.39 -14.23
N ALA A 234 6.67 -11.50 -14.89
CA ALA A 234 5.81 -10.53 -14.19
C ALA A 234 4.80 -11.21 -13.26
N LYS A 235 4.14 -12.29 -13.73
CA LYS A 235 3.19 -13.06 -12.93
C LYS A 235 3.86 -13.77 -11.75
N LYS A 236 5.08 -14.30 -11.92
CA LYS A 236 5.86 -14.86 -10.82
C LYS A 236 6.20 -13.80 -9.76
N LEU A 237 6.64 -12.62 -10.20
CA LEU A 237 6.91 -11.49 -9.30
C LEU A 237 5.65 -11.04 -8.54
N LEU A 238 4.50 -11.01 -9.22
CA LEU A 238 3.23 -10.70 -8.57
C LEU A 238 2.90 -11.72 -7.48
N TYR A 239 2.99 -13.03 -7.74
CA TYR A 239 2.70 -14.03 -6.71
C TYR A 239 3.73 -14.06 -5.58
N SER A 240 5.02 -13.85 -5.88
CA SER A 240 6.03 -13.78 -4.83
C SER A 240 5.80 -12.59 -3.90
N SER A 241 5.23 -11.49 -4.40
CA SER A 241 4.86 -10.34 -3.55
C SER A 241 3.78 -10.71 -2.51
N PHE A 242 2.81 -11.57 -2.86
CA PHE A 242 1.80 -12.06 -1.93
C PHE A 242 2.35 -13.01 -0.87
N ILE A 243 3.48 -13.67 -1.15
CA ILE A 243 4.19 -14.52 -0.18
C ILE A 243 5.06 -13.65 0.73
N TYR A 244 5.79 -12.70 0.14
CA TYR A 244 6.75 -11.85 0.86
C TYR A 244 6.10 -11.09 2.03
N LEU A 245 5.02 -10.34 1.76
CA LEU A 245 4.50 -9.40 2.75
C LEU A 245 3.96 -10.10 4.01
N PRO A 246 3.05 -11.09 3.90
CA PRO A 246 2.64 -11.89 5.06
C PRO A 246 3.82 -12.64 5.70
N GLY A 247 4.74 -13.17 4.90
CA GLY A 247 5.90 -13.90 5.40
C GLY A 247 6.77 -13.05 6.34
N VAL A 248 7.08 -11.81 5.94
CA VAL A 248 7.85 -10.86 6.77
C VAL A 248 7.07 -10.46 8.02
N LEU A 249 5.79 -10.08 7.89
CA LEU A 249 4.99 -9.64 9.04
C LEU A 249 4.78 -10.78 10.06
N LEU A 250 4.53 -12.00 9.61
CA LEU A 250 4.43 -13.18 10.47
C LEU A 250 5.77 -13.51 11.12
N SER A 251 6.88 -13.36 10.41
CA SER A 251 8.22 -13.58 10.98
C SER A 251 8.48 -12.62 12.14
N PHE A 252 8.05 -11.36 12.03
CA PHE A 252 8.17 -10.39 13.13
C PHE A 252 7.21 -10.67 14.29
N ALA A 253 5.99 -11.13 14.00
CA ALA A 253 4.98 -11.40 15.02
C ALA A 253 5.28 -12.67 15.82
N LEU A 254 5.66 -13.77 15.15
CA LEU A 254 5.88 -15.07 15.78
C LEU A 254 7.13 -15.08 16.67
N ASP A 255 8.14 -14.27 16.36
CA ASP A 255 9.36 -14.19 17.16
C ASP A 255 9.17 -13.43 18.49
N LYS A 256 7.96 -12.93 18.74
CA LYS A 256 7.54 -12.32 20.02
C LYS A 256 6.74 -13.28 20.90
N LEU A 257 6.40 -14.47 20.41
CA LEU A 257 5.73 -15.54 21.14
C LEU A 257 6.75 -16.43 21.83
#